data_AF-D2EEV9-F1
#
_entry.id   AF-D2EEV9-F1
#
_cell.length_a   1.000
_cell.length_b   1.000
_cell.length_c   1.000
_cell.angle_alpha   90.00
_cell.angle_beta   90.00
_cell.angle_gamma   90.00
#
_symmetry.space_group_name_H-M   'P 1'
#
loop_
_entity.id
_entity.type
_entity.pdbx_description
1 polymer ?
#
loop_
_entity_poly.entity_id
_entity_poly.type
_entity_poly.pdbx_seq_one_letter_code
_entity_poly.pdbx_strand_id
1 'polypeptide(L)'
;MRNTDITAEPGKEFVFRLKDGKEVGRAGTLNGFESLIRTLPSDSLEFHNNGKHFSAWLRYLKQDKIANAFDRIDSKGELLRKDLLNAIKLNKL
;
A
#
# COMPACT_ATOMS: atom_id res chain seq x y z
N MET A 1 0.81 -20.81 -16.22
CA MET A 1 -0.20 -20.33 -15.23
C MET A 1 -0.29 -18.82 -15.36
N ARG A 2 -1.49 -18.23 -15.51
CA ARG A 2 -1.63 -16.77 -15.47
C ARG A 2 -1.41 -16.35 -14.02
N ASN A 3 -0.37 -15.55 -13.77
CA ASN A 3 -0.16 -14.89 -12.49
C ASN A 3 -1.19 -13.76 -12.41
N THR A 4 -2.41 -14.07 -11.97
CA THR A 4 -3.50 -13.08 -11.90
C THR A 4 -3.25 -12.14 -10.73
N ASP A 5 -3.16 -10.85 -11.02
CA ASP A 5 -3.01 -9.80 -10.01
C ASP A 5 -4.25 -9.74 -9.10
N ILE A 6 -4.03 -9.48 -7.82
CA ILE A 6 -5.11 -9.30 -6.86
C ILE A 6 -5.75 -7.95 -7.14
N THR A 7 -7.05 -7.97 -7.45
CA THR A 7 -7.80 -6.81 -7.93
C THR A 7 -8.91 -6.47 -6.94
N ALA A 8 -9.05 -5.20 -6.60
CA ALA A 8 -10.17 -4.69 -5.81
C ALA A 8 -11.44 -4.64 -6.66
N GLU A 9 -12.60 -4.75 -6.02
CA GLU A 9 -13.87 -4.48 -6.70
C GLU A 9 -13.91 -3.03 -7.20
N PRO A 10 -14.61 -2.73 -8.32
CA PRO A 10 -14.77 -1.36 -8.79
C PRO A 10 -15.29 -0.42 -7.69
N GLY A 11 -14.63 0.72 -7.50
CA GLY A 11 -14.96 1.68 -6.44
C GLY A 11 -14.37 1.33 -5.06
N LYS A 12 -13.60 0.25 -4.94
CA LYS A 12 -12.86 -0.15 -3.74
C LYS A 12 -11.34 -0.03 -3.94
N GLU A 13 -10.90 0.76 -4.92
CA GLU A 13 -9.49 1.03 -5.16
C GLU A 13 -8.87 1.76 -3.96
N PHE A 14 -7.58 1.53 -3.72
CA PHE A 14 -6.84 2.35 -2.77
C PHE A 14 -6.59 3.73 -3.37
N VAL A 15 -6.89 4.78 -2.60
CA VAL A 15 -6.67 6.16 -3.03
C VAL A 15 -5.58 6.78 -2.17
N PHE A 16 -4.44 7.05 -2.79
CA PHE A 16 -3.34 7.76 -2.15
C PHE A 16 -3.65 9.25 -2.12
N ARG A 17 -3.51 9.83 -0.93
CA ARG A 17 -3.74 11.24 -0.65
C ARG A 17 -2.57 11.83 0.13
N LEU A 18 -2.39 13.13 -0.02
CA LEU A 18 -1.63 13.93 0.93
C LEU A 18 -2.49 14.22 2.16
N LYS A 19 -1.86 14.74 3.21
CA LYS A 19 -2.53 15.09 4.48
C LYS A 19 -3.64 16.14 4.29
N ASP A 20 -3.54 16.98 3.27
CA ASP A 20 -4.56 17.98 2.89
C ASP A 20 -5.76 17.37 2.12
N GLY A 21 -5.73 16.05 1.86
CA GLY A 21 -6.78 15.33 1.14
C GLY A 21 -6.58 15.28 -0.38
N LYS A 22 -5.59 15.97 -0.94
CA LYS A 22 -5.30 15.94 -2.38
C LYS A 22 -4.97 14.53 -2.83
N GLU A 23 -5.71 14.02 -3.81
CA GLU A 23 -5.42 12.74 -4.46
C GLU A 23 -4.12 12.84 -5.27
N VAL A 24 -3.22 11.88 -5.06
CA VAL A 24 -1.94 11.81 -5.77
C VAL A 24 -1.75 10.48 -6.51
N GLY A 25 -2.63 9.51 -6.30
CA GLY A 25 -2.62 8.25 -7.03
C GLY A 25 -3.78 7.33 -6.62
N ARG A 26 -4.05 6.34 -7.47
CA ARG A 26 -5.11 5.34 -7.23
C ARG A 26 -4.68 3.98 -7.74
N ALA A 27 -4.89 2.94 -6.94
CA ALA A 27 -4.55 1.57 -7.28
C ALA A 27 -5.75 0.64 -7.12
N GLY A 28 -6.18 0.03 -8.24
CA GLY A 28 -7.18 -1.04 -8.24
C GLY A 28 -6.59 -2.43 -8.05
N THR A 29 -5.25 -2.57 -8.08
CA THR A 29 -4.60 -3.88 -7.95
C THR A 29 -3.41 -3.83 -6.99
N LEU A 30 -2.99 -5.00 -6.49
CA LEU A 30 -1.83 -5.09 -5.61
C LEU A 30 -0.53 -4.70 -6.33
N ASN A 31 -0.35 -5.06 -7.60
CA ASN A 31 0.81 -4.59 -8.37
C ASN A 31 0.75 -3.06 -8.59
N GLY A 32 -0.41 -2.50 -8.92
CA GLY A 32 -0.56 -1.05 -9.09
C GLY A 32 -0.27 -0.29 -7.80
N PHE A 33 -0.69 -0.84 -6.66
CA PHE A 33 -0.38 -0.32 -5.34
C PHE A 33 1.13 -0.34 -5.06
N GLU A 34 1.80 -1.47 -5.34
CA GLU A 34 3.26 -1.60 -5.23
C GLU A 34 3.99 -0.59 -6.13
N SER A 35 3.57 -0.43 -7.38
CA SER A 35 4.13 0.54 -8.32
C SER A 35 4.00 1.98 -7.83
N LEU A 36 2.85 2.35 -7.25
CA LEU A 36 2.64 3.69 -6.68
C LEU A 36 3.48 3.92 -5.42
N ILE A 37 3.68 2.90 -4.56
CA ILE A 37 4.61 3.00 -3.44
C ILE A 37 6.03 3.32 -3.92
N ARG A 38 6.44 2.94 -5.13
CA ARG A 38 7.81 3.25 -5.61
C ARG A 38 8.01 4.72 -5.98
N THR A 39 6.94 5.44 -6.36
CA THR A 39 7.07 6.76 -7.02
C THR A 39 6.37 7.90 -6.28
N LEU A 40 5.37 7.63 -5.44
CA LEU A 40 4.60 8.69 -4.78
C LEU A 40 5.40 9.40 -3.67
N PRO A 41 5.07 10.65 -3.32
CA PRO A 41 5.74 11.38 -2.25
C PRO A 41 5.73 10.60 -0.93
N SER A 42 6.85 10.64 -0.20
CA SER A 42 7.00 9.98 1.10
C SER A 42 5.95 10.47 2.11
N ASP A 43 5.57 11.75 2.05
CA ASP A 43 4.51 12.35 2.87
C ASP A 43 3.15 11.66 2.71
N SER A 44 2.81 11.20 1.50
CA SER A 44 1.58 10.43 1.29
C SER A 44 1.69 9.05 1.94
N LEU A 45 2.85 8.39 1.80
CA LEU A 45 3.08 7.09 2.40
C LEU A 45 3.02 7.15 3.92
N GLU A 46 3.65 8.16 4.53
CA GLU A 46 3.60 8.39 5.97
C GLU A 46 2.18 8.65 6.46
N PHE A 47 1.44 9.51 5.76
CA PHE A 47 0.05 9.81 6.10
C PHE A 47 -0.80 8.53 6.17
N HIS A 48 -0.71 7.66 5.17
CA HIS A 48 -1.46 6.41 5.12
C HIS A 48 -0.94 5.32 6.06
N ASN A 49 0.38 5.23 6.27
CA ASN A 49 0.96 4.26 7.19
C ASN A 49 0.57 4.59 8.64
N ASN A 50 0.69 5.86 9.04
CA ASN A 50 0.34 6.33 10.38
C ASN A 50 -1.15 6.14 10.67
N GLY A 51 -2.02 6.37 9.67
CA GLY A 51 -3.46 6.13 9.78
C GLY A 51 -3.88 4.66 9.65
N LYS A 52 -2.95 3.73 9.46
CA LYS A 52 -3.22 2.29 9.21
C LYS A 52 -4.17 2.06 8.01
N HIS A 53 -4.18 2.98 7.05
CA HIS A 53 -5.04 2.90 5.88
C HIS A 53 -4.60 1.77 4.94
N PHE A 54 -3.29 1.57 4.78
CA PHE A 54 -2.75 0.50 3.95
C PHE A 54 -3.17 -0.89 4.45
N SER A 55 -3.00 -1.16 5.74
CA SER A 55 -3.33 -2.47 6.30
C SER A 55 -4.83 -2.74 6.29
N ALA A 56 -5.68 -1.72 6.47
CA ALA A 56 -7.13 -1.86 6.30
C ALA A 56 -7.52 -2.32 4.87
N TRP A 57 -6.95 -1.69 3.84
CA TRP A 57 -7.23 -2.07 2.45
C TRP A 57 -6.64 -3.43 2.07
N LEU A 58 -5.42 -3.74 2.52
CA LEU A 58 -4.79 -5.04 2.30
C LEU A 58 -5.61 -6.18 2.94
N ARG A 59 -6.20 -5.97 4.13
CA ARG A 59 -7.12 -6.93 4.75
C ARG A 59 -8.40 -7.11 3.95
N TYR A 60 -8.96 -6.04 3.40
CA TYR A 60 -10.10 -6.14 2.46
C TYR A 60 -9.77 -7.05 1.26
N LEU A 61 -8.53 -6.97 0.75
CA LEU A 61 -8.02 -7.85 -0.32
C LEU A 61 -7.55 -9.24 0.16
N LYS A 62 -7.81 -9.61 1.42
CA LYS A 62 -7.37 -10.88 2.04
C LYS A 62 -5.84 -11.07 2.04
N GLN A 63 -5.08 -9.98 2.10
CA GLN A 63 -3.61 -9.97 2.16
C GLN A 63 -3.11 -9.79 3.60
N ASP A 64 -3.59 -10.62 4.53
CA ASP A 64 -3.32 -10.48 5.98
C ASP A 64 -1.83 -10.49 6.32
N LYS A 65 -1.01 -11.30 5.61
CA LYS A 65 0.44 -11.35 5.84
C LYS A 65 1.11 -10.00 5.54
N ILE A 66 0.74 -9.37 4.43
CA ILE A 66 1.25 -8.04 4.04
C ILE A 66 0.73 -6.99 5.02
N ALA A 67 -0.57 -7.01 5.34
CA ALA A 67 -1.19 -6.07 6.27
C ALA A 67 -0.53 -6.09 7.66
N ASN A 68 -0.29 -7.29 8.20
CA ASN A 68 0.36 -7.46 9.50
C ASN A 68 1.83 -7.03 9.48
N ALA A 69 2.54 -7.19 8.35
CA ALA A 69 3.88 -6.67 8.18
C ALA A 69 3.88 -5.13 8.17
N PHE A 70 2.94 -4.51 7.45
CA PHE A 70 2.79 -3.06 7.39
C PHE A 70 2.50 -2.45 8.76
N ASP A 71 1.66 -3.10 9.57
CA ASP A 71 1.31 -2.59 10.91
C ASP A 71 2.52 -2.46 11.85
N ARG A 72 3.60 -3.20 11.59
CA ARG A 72 4.84 -3.20 12.37
C ARG A 72 5.88 -2.18 11.89
N ILE A 73 5.65 -1.50 10.77
CA ILE A 73 6.58 -0.52 10.21
C ILE A 73 6.32 0.85 10.85
N ASP A 74 7.33 1.39 11.52
CA ASP A 74 7.34 2.71 12.17
C ASP A 74 8.37 3.68 11.56
N SER A 75 9.09 3.23 10.51
CA SER A 75 10.04 4.05 9.78
C SER A 75 9.36 5.19 8.99
N LYS A 76 10.17 6.14 8.51
CA LYS A 76 9.71 7.39 7.85
C LYS A 76 10.47 7.65 6.55
N GLY A 77 9.97 8.59 5.75
CA GLY A 77 10.58 9.04 4.52
C GLY A 77 10.88 7.89 3.55
N GLU A 78 12.07 7.88 2.98
CA GLU A 78 12.48 6.83 2.05
C GLU A 78 12.76 5.48 2.72
N LEU A 79 13.03 5.45 4.03
CA LEU A 79 13.14 4.18 4.76
C LEU A 79 11.77 3.50 4.86
N LEU A 80 10.71 4.26 5.15
CA LEU A 80 9.33 3.76 5.09
C LEU A 80 9.03 3.11 3.74
N ARG A 81 9.35 3.81 2.64
CA ARG A 81 9.14 3.27 1.29
C ARG A 81 9.84 1.93 1.10
N LYS A 82 11.12 1.84 1.48
CA LYS A 82 11.92 0.63 1.37
C LYS A 82 11.31 -0.52 2.18
N ASP A 83 10.87 -0.25 3.40
CA ASP A 83 10.30 -1.27 4.29
C ASP A 83 8.94 -1.77 3.78
N LEU A 84 8.09 -0.88 3.27
CA LEU A 84 6.81 -1.26 2.65
C LEU A 84 7.02 -2.18 1.43
N LEU A 85 7.97 -1.84 0.55
CA LEU A 85 8.30 -2.65 -0.62
C LEU A 85 8.90 -4.01 -0.24
N ASN A 86 9.75 -4.06 0.78
CA ASN A 86 10.28 -5.30 1.32
C ASN A 86 9.18 -6.17 1.93
N ALA A 87 8.27 -5.57 2.70
CA ALA A 87 7.13 -6.27 3.29
C ALA A 87 6.23 -6.88 2.21
N ILE A 88 5.96 -6.17 1.11
CA ILE A 88 5.25 -6.74 -0.05
C ILE A 88 6.05 -7.91 -0.61
N LYS A 89 7.33 -7.71 -0.97
CA LYS A 89 8.17 -8.75 -1.60
C LYS A 89 8.26 -10.04 -0.78
N LEU A 90 8.38 -9.94 0.54
CA LEU A 90 8.56 -11.08 1.44
C LEU A 90 7.25 -11.84 1.73
N ASN A 91 6.09 -11.21 1.52
CA ASN A 91 4.79 -11.76 1.91
C ASN A 91 3.81 -11.96 0.75
N LYS A 92 4.19 -11.57 -0.47
CA LYS A 92 3.43 -11.82 -1.71
C LYS A 92 3.56 -13.30 -2.07
N LEU A 93 2.43 -14.01 -2.05
CA LEU A 93 2.30 -15.43 -2.38
C LEU A 93 1.59 -15.61 -3.71
#